data_AF-A0A0I9SQB2-F1
#
_entry.id   AF-A0A0I9SQB2-F1
#
_cell.length_a   1.000
_cell.length_b   1.000
_cell.length_c   1.000
_cell.angle_alpha   90.00
_cell.angle_beta   90.00
_cell.angle_gamma   90.00
#
_symmetry.space_group_name_H-M   'P 1'
#
loop_
_entity.id
_entity.type
_entity.pdbx_description
1 polymer ?
#
loop_
_entity_poly.entity_id
_entity_poly.type
_entity_poly.pdbx_seq_one_letter_code
_entity_poly.pdbx_strand_id
1 'polypeptide(L)'
;MSAVCWNHLLPDPSRLTGIATDDLDAIERTAECEALTMAHGIAAVGELLAYTADAGELDKNTATNIGWLINSLGTLSGRLVDIANGAEYELARREGIAAQQVADD
;
A
#
# COMPACT_ATOMS: atom_id res chain seq x y z
N MET A 1 -17.47 -5.55 -14.01
CA MET A 1 -16.26 -4.71 -14.19
C MET A 1 -15.02 -5.59 -14.09
N SER A 2 -13.90 -5.21 -14.71
CA SER A 2 -12.59 -5.86 -14.46
C SER A 2 -11.90 -5.21 -13.26
N ALA A 3 -10.97 -5.92 -12.62
CA ALA A 3 -10.14 -5.37 -11.56
C ALA A 3 -9.40 -4.11 -12.04
N VAL A 4 -9.39 -3.05 -11.22
CA VAL A 4 -8.67 -1.82 -11.55
C VAL A 4 -7.18 -2.03 -11.23
N CYS A 5 -6.31 -1.76 -12.20
CA CYS A 5 -4.87 -1.90 -12.02
C CYS A 5 -4.27 -0.59 -11.47
N TRP A 6 -4.22 -0.47 -10.14
CA TRP A 6 -3.67 0.70 -9.45
C TRP A 6 -2.13 0.77 -9.47
N ASN A 7 -1.49 -0.34 -9.85
CA ASN A 7 -0.04 -0.54 -9.87
C ASN A 7 0.75 0.54 -10.62
N HIS A 8 0.14 1.15 -11.65
CA HIS A 8 0.80 2.16 -12.47
C HIS A 8 0.90 3.53 -11.79
N LEU A 9 0.19 3.74 -10.68
CA LEU A 9 0.19 5.01 -9.93
C LEU A 9 1.25 5.05 -8.84
N LEU A 10 1.90 3.91 -8.56
CA LEU A 10 2.86 3.79 -7.48
C LEU A 10 4.29 3.69 -8.01
N PRO A 11 5.28 4.28 -7.31
CA PRO A 11 6.69 4.09 -7.64
C PRO A 11 7.08 2.62 -7.52
N ASP A 12 7.98 2.18 -8.39
CA ASP A 12 8.55 0.84 -8.34
C ASP A 12 9.51 0.74 -7.15
N PRO A 13 9.28 -0.16 -6.18
CA PRO A 13 10.16 -0.33 -5.01
C PRO A 13 11.61 -0.61 -5.38
N SER A 14 11.87 -1.24 -6.53
CA SER A 14 13.22 -1.53 -7.01
C SER A 14 13.99 -0.29 -7.50
N ARG A 15 13.31 0.86 -7.63
CA ARG A 15 13.88 2.11 -8.18
C ARG A 15 14.05 3.22 -7.14
N LEU A 16 13.97 2.88 -5.84
CA LEU A 16 14.08 3.85 -4.75
C LEU A 16 15.51 4.36 -4.50
N THR A 17 16.53 3.68 -5.02
CA THR A 17 17.96 4.01 -4.79
C THR A 17 18.37 5.42 -5.25
N GLY A 18 17.69 5.98 -6.27
CA GLY A 18 17.97 7.31 -6.81
C GLY A 18 17.23 8.46 -6.13
N ILE A 19 16.40 8.19 -5.12
CA ILE A 19 15.56 9.19 -4.45
C ILE A 19 16.33 9.86 -3.30
N ALA A 20 16.10 11.15 -3.08
CA ALA A 20 16.70 11.88 -1.97
C ALA A 20 16.25 11.32 -0.62
N THR A 21 17.06 11.44 0.43
CA THR A 21 16.75 10.86 1.75
C THR A 21 15.45 11.42 2.34
N ASP A 22 15.24 12.74 2.27
CA ASP A 22 14.02 13.38 2.77
C ASP A 22 12.77 12.91 1.99
N ASP A 23 12.92 12.68 0.68
CA ASP A 23 11.85 12.16 -0.16
C ASP A 23 11.56 10.68 0.16
N LEU A 24 12.57 9.89 0.52
CA LEU A 24 12.37 8.50 0.96
C LEU A 24 11.63 8.43 2.29
N ASP A 25 11.96 9.27 3.26
CA ASP A 25 11.23 9.39 4.54
C ASP A 25 9.77 9.79 4.29
N ALA A 26 9.54 10.78 3.42
CA ALA A 26 8.18 11.18 3.05
C ALA A 26 7.41 10.04 2.36
N ILE A 27 8.06 9.27 1.48
CA ILE A 27 7.47 8.12 0.78
C ILE A 27 7.10 7.02 1.77
N GLU A 28 8.00 6.65 2.67
CA GLU A 28 7.79 5.61 3.69
C GLU A 28 6.54 5.93 4.53
N ARG A 29 6.55 7.09 5.19
CA ARG A 29 5.44 7.53 6.04
C ARG A 29 4.12 7.64 5.30
N THR A 30 4.14 8.17 4.06
CA THR A 30 2.94 8.31 3.25
C THR A 30 2.40 6.94 2.84
N ALA A 31 3.27 6.04 2.39
CA ALA A 31 2.87 4.72 1.94
C ALA A 31 2.26 3.89 3.09
N GLU A 32 2.82 3.96 4.31
CA GLU A 32 2.23 3.34 5.49
C GLU A 32 0.85 3.93 5.83
N CYS A 33 0.73 5.27 5.87
CA CYS A 33 -0.53 5.94 6.20
C CYS A 33 -1.63 5.60 5.19
N GLU A 34 -1.31 5.57 3.90
CA GLU A 34 -2.25 5.21 2.85
C GLU A 34 -2.60 3.71 2.90
N ALA A 35 -1.63 2.83 3.19
CA ALA A 35 -1.91 1.40 3.38
C ALA A 35 -2.91 1.16 4.53
N LEU A 36 -2.73 1.85 5.65
CA LEU A 36 -3.64 1.78 6.80
C LEU A 36 -5.03 2.32 6.45
N THR A 37 -5.08 3.45 5.74
CA THR A 37 -6.34 4.04 5.27
C THR A 37 -7.10 3.09 4.33
N MET A 38 -6.39 2.44 3.42
CA MET A 38 -6.96 1.41 2.54
C MET A 38 -7.47 0.20 3.33
N ALA A 39 -6.73 -0.27 4.35
CA ALA A 39 -7.17 -1.37 5.20
C ALA A 39 -8.48 -1.04 5.93
N HIS A 40 -8.60 0.18 6.48
CA HIS A 40 -9.85 0.66 7.09
C HIS A 40 -11.00 0.75 6.08
N GLY A 41 -10.73 1.27 4.88
CA GLY A 41 -11.71 1.32 3.80
C GLY A 41 -12.21 -0.06 3.38
N ILE A 42 -11.30 -1.04 3.24
CA ILE A 42 -11.65 -2.44 2.92
C ILE A 42 -12.52 -3.04 4.03
N ALA A 43 -12.18 -2.81 5.30
CA ALA A 43 -12.98 -3.28 6.42
C ALA A 43 -14.40 -2.68 6.41
N ALA A 44 -14.53 -1.37 6.18
CA ALA A 44 -15.82 -0.70 6.09
C ALA A 44 -16.67 -1.24 4.92
N VAL A 45 -16.05 -1.51 3.76
CA VAL A 45 -16.75 -2.17 2.64
C VAL A 45 -17.22 -3.57 3.02
N GLY A 46 -16.39 -4.34 3.75
CA GLY A 46 -16.77 -5.65 4.26
C GLY A 46 -17.96 -5.62 5.22
N GLU A 47 -17.99 -4.63 6.11
CA GLU A 47 -19.12 -4.44 7.04
C GLU A 47 -20.41 -4.05 6.29
N LEU A 48 -20.33 -3.11 5.34
CA LEU A 48 -21.48 -2.74 4.49
C LEU A 48 -21.99 -3.95 3.69
N LEU A 49 -21.09 -4.78 3.15
CA LEU A 49 -21.45 -5.99 2.42
C LEU A 49 -22.19 -6.99 3.31
N ALA A 50 -21.74 -7.16 4.56
CA ALA A 50 -22.38 -8.04 5.54
C ALA A 50 -23.80 -7.57 5.86
N TYR A 51 -24.00 -6.28 6.16
CA TYR A 51 -25.33 -5.72 6.42
C TYR A 51 -26.25 -5.84 5.19
N THR A 52 -25.72 -5.58 3.99
CA THR A 52 -26.50 -5.69 2.75
C THR A 52 -26.94 -7.13 2.48
N ALA A 53 -26.07 -8.10 2.79
CA ALA A 53 -26.40 -9.53 2.69
C ALA A 53 -27.46 -9.95 3.71
N ASP A 54 -27.33 -9.51 4.96
CA ASP A 54 -28.28 -9.80 6.04
C ASP A 54 -29.68 -9.23 5.76
N ALA A 55 -29.74 -8.04 5.15
CA ALA A 55 -30.98 -7.43 4.67
C ALA A 55 -31.62 -8.16 3.45
N GLY A 56 -30.92 -9.13 2.84
CA GLY A 56 -31.38 -9.81 1.63
C GLY A 56 -31.29 -8.96 0.36
N GLU A 57 -30.55 -7.85 0.40
CA GLU A 57 -30.42 -6.88 -0.70
C GLU A 57 -29.17 -7.12 -1.56
N LEU A 58 -28.35 -8.11 -1.21
CA LEU A 58 -27.13 -8.43 -1.95
C LEU A 58 -27.41 -9.32 -3.18
N ASP A 59 -27.50 -8.70 -4.35
CA ASP A 59 -27.58 -9.44 -5.61
C ASP A 59 -26.20 -9.94 -6.10
N LYS A 60 -26.23 -10.91 -7.02
CA LYS A 60 -25.03 -11.55 -7.58
C LYS A 60 -24.08 -10.59 -8.28
N ASN A 61 -24.59 -9.61 -9.03
CA ASN A 61 -23.75 -8.65 -9.74
C ASN A 61 -23.09 -7.67 -8.77
N THR A 62 -23.84 -7.20 -7.77
CA THR A 62 -23.31 -6.37 -6.69
C THR A 62 -22.21 -7.10 -5.93
N ALA A 63 -22.45 -8.34 -5.49
CA ALA A 63 -21.44 -9.17 -4.83
C ALA A 63 -20.18 -9.37 -5.69
N THR A 64 -20.37 -9.65 -6.98
CA THR A 64 -19.25 -9.84 -7.92
C THR A 64 -18.42 -8.55 -8.08
N ASN A 65 -19.07 -7.40 -8.27
CA ASN A 65 -18.37 -6.13 -8.46
C ASN A 65 -17.64 -5.69 -7.19
N ILE A 66 -18.25 -5.87 -6.01
CA ILE A 66 -17.60 -5.60 -4.72
C ILE A 66 -16.41 -6.54 -4.51
N GLY A 67 -16.53 -7.82 -4.86
CA GLY A 67 -15.41 -8.77 -4.81
C GLY A 67 -14.22 -8.30 -5.65
N TRP A 68 -14.45 -7.85 -6.90
CA TRP A 68 -13.39 -7.30 -7.74
C TRP A 68 -12.78 -6.02 -7.17
N LEU A 69 -13.60 -5.15 -6.56
CA LEU A 69 -13.13 -3.95 -5.88
C LEU A 69 -12.23 -4.30 -4.69
N ILE A 70 -12.67 -5.17 -3.78
CA ILE A 70 -11.90 -5.60 -2.61
C ILE A 70 -10.56 -6.22 -3.04
N ASN A 71 -10.57 -7.08 -4.06
CA ASN A 71 -9.34 -7.67 -4.59
C ASN A 71 -8.36 -6.60 -5.13
N SER A 72 -8.88 -5.60 -5.85
CA SER A 72 -8.08 -4.50 -6.39
C SER A 72 -7.50 -3.63 -5.27
N LEU A 73 -8.29 -3.32 -4.24
CA LEU A 73 -7.86 -2.52 -3.09
C LEU A 73 -6.85 -3.29 -2.22
N GLY A 74 -7.06 -4.58 -1.98
CA GLY A 74 -6.11 -5.42 -1.26
C GLY A 74 -4.76 -5.51 -1.97
N THR A 75 -4.77 -5.63 -3.29
CA THR A 75 -3.53 -5.62 -4.11
C THR A 75 -2.81 -4.28 -4.00
N LEU A 76 -3.54 -3.16 -4.05
CA LEU A 76 -2.98 -1.82 -3.87
C LEU A 76 -2.39 -1.65 -2.47
N SER A 77 -3.11 -2.05 -1.42
CA SER A 77 -2.65 -1.99 -0.04
C SER A 77 -1.35 -2.76 0.17
N GLY A 78 -1.24 -3.98 -0.39
CA GLY A 78 0.01 -4.75 -0.30
C GLY A 78 1.19 -4.05 -0.95
N ARG A 79 0.97 -3.39 -2.09
CA ARG A 79 2.03 -2.62 -2.77
C ARG A 79 2.47 -1.37 -2.03
N LEU A 80 1.54 -0.68 -1.36
CA LEU A 80 1.88 0.44 -0.51
C LEU A 80 2.80 -0.02 0.63
N VAL A 81 2.50 -1.18 1.24
CA VAL A 81 3.39 -1.79 2.24
C VAL A 81 4.75 -2.16 1.66
N ASP A 82 4.81 -2.74 0.45
CA ASP A 82 6.09 -3.04 -0.21
C ASP A 82 6.95 -1.78 -0.45
N ILE A 83 6.31 -0.66 -0.77
CA ILE A 83 6.99 0.64 -0.98
C ILE A 83 7.49 1.20 0.34
N ALA A 84 6.67 1.17 1.39
CA ALA A 84 7.08 1.60 2.73
C ALA A 84 8.30 0.82 3.19
N ASN A 85 8.23 -0.52 3.15
CA ASN A 85 9.35 -1.40 3.51
C ASN A 85 10.59 -1.15 2.64
N GLY A 86 10.41 -0.91 1.34
CA GLY A 86 11.50 -0.62 0.41
C GLY A 86 12.20 0.71 0.72
N ALA A 87 11.44 1.73 1.12
CA ALA A 87 11.96 3.03 1.51
C ALA A 87 12.67 2.95 2.88
N GLU A 88 12.06 2.30 3.87
CA GLU A 88 12.67 2.03 5.18
C GLU A 88 14.01 1.29 5.04
N TYR A 89 14.04 0.22 4.23
CA TYR A 89 15.27 -0.53 3.97
C TYR A 89 16.38 0.33 3.38
N GLU A 90 16.06 1.18 2.40
CA GLU A 90 17.04 2.06 1.77
C GLU A 90 17.55 3.15 2.72
N LEU A 91 16.68 3.70 3.59
CA LEU A 91 17.08 4.63 4.65
C LEU A 91 18.06 3.98 5.62
N ALA A 92 17.71 2.82 6.18
CA ALA A 92 18.57 2.08 7.11
C ALA A 92 19.92 1.70 6.47
N ARG A 93 19.92 1.32 5.18
CA ARG A 93 21.15 1.03 4.43
C ARG A 93 22.05 2.26 4.32
N ARG A 94 21.50 3.45 4.07
CA ARG A 94 22.27 4.70 3.97
C ARG A 94 22.87 5.10 5.31
N GLU A 95 22.11 4.97 6.39
CA GLU A 95 22.59 5.23 7.75
C GLU A 95 23.75 4.31 8.13
N GLY A 96 23.64 3.01 7.83
CA GLY A 96 24.73 2.06 8.07
C GLY A 96 26.01 2.38 7.30
N ILE A 97 25.88 2.83 6.05
CA ILE A 97 27.05 3.28 5.24
C ILE A 97 27.69 4.52 5.84
N ALA A 98 26.89 5.52 6.23
CA ALA A 98 27.40 6.74 6.83
C ALA A 98 28.13 6.47 8.16
N ALA A 99 27.57 5.57 9.00
CA ALA A 99 28.20 5.17 10.25
C ALA A 99 29.55 4.46 10.05
N GLN A 100 29.67 3.62 9.01
CA GLN A 100 30.92 2.94 8.68
C GLN A 100 32.00 3.92 8.21
N GLN A 101 31.64 4.93 7.42
CA GLN A 101 32.57 5.95 6.94
C GLN A 101 33.15 6.80 8.07
N VAL A 102 32.34 7.14 9.07
CA VAL A 102 32.80 7.88 10.27
C VAL A 102 33.71 7.03 11.17
N ALA A 103 33.58 5.71 11.13
CA ALA A 103 34.42 4.80 11.91
C ALA A 103 35.79 4.53 11.29
N ASP A 104 35.94 4.74 9.97
CA ASP A 104 37.15 4.49 9.20
C ASP A 104 38.04 5.76 9.02
N ASP A 105 37.55 6.95 9.41
CA ASP A 105 38.25 8.25 9.45
C ASP A 105 38.86 8.56 10.84
#